data_AF-A0A950Q2X7-F1
#
_entry.id   AF-A0A950Q2X7-F1
#
_cell.length_a   1.000
_cell.length_b   1.000
_cell.length_c   1.000
_cell.angle_alpha   90.00
_cell.angle_beta   90.00
_cell.angle_gamma   90.00
#
_symmetry.space_group_name_H-M   'P 1'
#
loop_
_entity.id
_entity.type
_entity.pdbx_description
1 polymer ?
#
loop_
_entity_poly.entity_id
_entity_poly.type
_entity_poly.pdbx_seq_one_letter_code
_entity_poly.pdbx_strand_id
1 'polypeptide(L)' 'EIPVQLHDGEPAIVDRQKVPQCSGPWRIADRESLSFQLSSRAESRDEYDVVLEDATCARIYRQGSHWYLRGVYE' A
#
# COMPACT_ATOMS: atom_id res chain seq x y z
N GLU A 1 -8.13 3.40 6.35
CA GLU A 1 -6.71 3.50 6.74
C GLU A 1 -6.38 2.30 7.60
N ILE A 2 -5.19 1.71 7.42
CA ILE A 2 -4.72 0.55 8.17
C ILE A 2 -3.37 0.87 8.82
N PRO A 3 -3.10 0.38 10.03
CA PRO A 3 -1.79 0.56 10.64
C PRO A 3 -0.77 -0.37 9.96
N VAL A 4 0.34 0.21 9.48
CA VAL A 4 1.46 -0.51 8.88
C VAL A 4 2.74 -0.10 9.58
N GLN A 5 3.53 -1.07 10.05
CA GLN A 5 4.87 -0.84 10.53
C GLN A 5 5.87 -1.29 9.48
N LEU A 6 6.88 -0.45 9.26
CA LEU A 6 7.95 -0.72 8.30
C LEU A 6 9.18 -1.26 9.03
N HIS A 7 9.85 -2.22 8.40
CA HIS A 7 11.18 -2.67 8.79
C HIS A 7 12.07 -2.60 7.54
N ASP A 8 13.22 -1.93 7.64
CA ASP A 8 14.11 -1.67 6.50
C ASP A 8 13.44 -0.98 5.29
N GLY A 9 12.36 -0.24 5.53
CA GLY A 9 11.59 0.45 4.48
C GLY A 9 10.50 -0.40 3.82
N GLU A 10 10.34 -1.67 4.22
CA GLU A 10 9.31 -2.58 3.72
C GLU A 10 8.22 -2.86 4.77
N PRO A 11 6.97 -3.13 4.35
CA PRO A 11 5.90 -3.59 5.24
C PRO A 11 6.30 -4.86 6.02
N ALA A 12 6.36 -4.74 7.35
CA ALA A 12 6.70 -5.85 8.23
C ALA A 12 5.54 -6.28 9.13
N ILE A 13 4.66 -5.33 9.48
CA ILE A 13 3.43 -5.60 10.23
C ILE A 13 2.30 -4.83 9.58
N VAL A 14 1.19 -5.51 9.29
CA VAL A 14 -0.04 -4.94 8.72
C VAL A 14 -1.19 -5.35 9.61
N ASP A 15 -1.92 -4.38 10.16
CA ASP A 15 -3.06 -4.63 11.06
C ASP A 15 -2.76 -5.63 12.21
N ARG A 16 -1.59 -5.45 12.85
CA ARG A 16 -1.06 -6.30 13.94
C ARG A 16 -0.65 -7.72 13.53
N GLN A 17 -0.69 -8.06 12.24
CA GLN A 17 -0.19 -9.32 11.72
C GLN A 17 1.19 -9.13 11.11
N LYS A 18 2.11 -10.09 11.28
CA LYS A 18 3.40 -10.01 10.59
C LYS A 18 3.23 -10.26 9.09
N VAL A 19 4.15 -9.69 8.32
CA VAL A 19 4.27 -9.88 6.88
C VAL A 19 5.50 -10.76 6.63
N PRO A 20 5.36 -12.10 6.57
CA PRO A 20 6.45 -12.99 6.20
C PRO A 20 7.00 -12.76 4.78
N GLN A 21 6.16 -12.28 3.86
CA GLN A 21 6.55 -12.02 2.48
C GLN A 21 5.93 -10.73 1.97
N CYS A 22 6.76 -9.89 1.35
CA CYS A 22 6.37 -8.63 0.74
C CYS A 22 6.87 -8.58 -0.71
N SER A 23 6.04 -8.08 -1.62
CA SER A 23 6.40 -7.78 -3.01
C SER A 23 6.01 -6.33 -3.33
N GLY A 24 6.94 -5.58 -3.91
CA GLY A 24 6.81 -4.14 -4.15
C GLY A 24 8.06 -3.37 -3.69
N PRO A 25 8.02 -2.04 -3.61
CA PRO A 25 6.90 -1.18 -4.03
C PRO A 25 6.70 -1.12 -5.54
N TRP A 26 5.44 -1.18 -5.99
CA TRP A 26 5.07 -0.74 -7.33
C TRP A 26 4.58 0.70 -7.28
N ARG A 27 5.31 1.60 -7.93
CA ARG A 27 4.90 3.00 -8.06
C ARG A 27 3.82 3.14 -9.12
N ILE A 28 2.62 3.47 -8.68
CA ILE A 28 1.51 3.82 -9.57
C ILE A 28 1.44 5.34 -9.63
N ALA A 29 1.84 5.89 -10.77
CA ALA A 29 1.59 7.30 -11.08
C ALA A 29 0.13 7.43 -11.51
N ASP A 30 -0.68 8.13 -10.72
CA ASP A 30 -2.05 8.46 -11.12
C ASP A 30 -1.99 9.46 -12.29
N ARG A 31 -2.33 8.98 -13.49
CA ARG A 31 -2.28 9.76 -14.74
C ARG A 31 -3.64 10.35 -15.12
N GLU A 32 -4.69 10.09 -14.32
CA GLU A 32 -6.08 10.48 -14.64
C GLU A 32 -6.48 11.85 -14.08
N SER A 33 -5.58 12.56 -13.41
CA SER A 33 -5.77 13.96 -13.00
C SER A 33 -5.62 14.98 -14.16
N LEU A 34 -6.04 14.63 -15.38
CA LEU A 34 -6.02 15.53 -16.54
C LEU A 34 -7.38 16.14 -16.89
N SER A 35 -8.46 15.74 -16.22
CA SER A 35 -9.79 16.25 -16.49
C SER A 35 -10.61 16.32 -15.23
N PHE A 36 -10.28 17.25 -14.33
CA PHE A 36 -11.21 18.12 -13.61
C PHE A 36 -10.38 18.92 -12.60
N GLN A 37 -10.70 20.20 -12.48
CA GLN A 37 -9.88 21.25 -11.91
C GLN A 37 -9.48 21.02 -10.43
N LEU A 38 -8.37 21.70 -10.04
CA LEU A 38 -7.99 22.17 -8.70
C LEU A 38 -7.08 21.27 -7.84
N SER A 39 -5.79 21.62 -7.87
CA SER A 39 -4.96 21.78 -6.67
C SER A 39 -4.79 20.57 -5.72
N SER A 40 -4.07 19.55 -6.14
CA SER A 40 -3.04 18.93 -5.29
C SER A 40 -2.21 17.95 -6.11
N ARG A 41 -0.89 18.24 -6.14
CA ARG A 41 0.23 17.30 -6.32
C ARG A 41 -0.17 15.91 -6.82
N ALA A 42 0.16 15.56 -8.07
CA ALA A 42 0.00 14.20 -8.60
C ALA A 42 0.41 13.16 -7.55
N GLU A 43 -0.57 12.49 -6.95
CA GLU A 43 -0.34 11.61 -5.81
C GLU A 43 0.12 10.26 -6.37
N SER A 44 1.43 10.08 -6.48
CA SER A 44 2.01 8.76 -6.69
C SER A 44 1.72 7.90 -5.46
N ARG A 45 1.17 6.70 -5.66
CA ARG A 45 1.02 5.70 -4.60
C ARG A 45 2.00 4.55 -4.78
N ASP A 46 2.56 4.08 -3.69
CA ASP A 46 3.38 2.86 -3.66
C ASP A 46 2.48 1.71 -3.23
N GLU A 47 2.31 0.70 -4.08
CA GLU A 47 1.54 -0.51 -3.78
C GLU A 47 2.45 -1.68 -3.41
N TYR A 48 1.96 -2.55 -2.53
CA TYR A 48 2.65 -3.75 -2.06
C TYR A 48 1.66 -4.90 -1.98
N ASP A 49 2.09 -6.09 -2.40
CA ASP A 49 1.40 -7.34 -2.11
C ASP A 49 2.10 -7.98 -0.92
N VAL A 50 1.34 -8.22 0.14
CA VAL A 50 1.82 -8.77 1.39
C VAL A 50 1.13 -10.10 1.64
N VAL A 51 1.90 -11.08 2.11
CA VAL A 51 1.35 -12.31 2.68
C VAL A 51 1.36 -12.11 4.19
N LEU A 52 0.21 -12.32 4.83
CA LEU A 52 0.05 -12.22 6.29
C LEU A 52 0.35 -13.56 6.98
N GLU A 53 0.43 -13.56 8.31
CA GLU A 53 0.71 -14.76 9.11
C GLU A 53 -0.34 -15.87 8.96
N ASP A 54 -1.58 -15.53 8.63
CA ASP A 54 -2.67 -16.47 8.36
C ASP A 54 -2.69 -17.00 6.92
N ALA A 55 -1.62 -16.73 6.16
CA ALA A 55 -1.47 -17.00 4.72
C ALA A 55 -2.40 -16.19 3.80
N THR A 56 -3.13 -15.20 4.34
CA THR A 56 -3.93 -14.27 3.54
C THR A 56 -3.02 -13.39 2.69
N CYS A 57 -3.32 -13.29 1.40
CA CYS A 57 -2.67 -12.33 0.52
C CYS A 57 -3.46 -11.03 0.49
N ALA A 58 -2.82 -9.90 0.74
CA ALA A 58 -3.46 -8.59 0.71
C ALA A 58 -2.64 -7.59 -0.11
N ARG A 59 -3.33 -6.71 -0.83
CA ARG A 59 -2.71 -5.56 -1.47
C ARG A 59 -2.91 -4.32 -0.61
N ILE A 60 -1.82 -3.70 -0.23
CA ILE A 60 -1.81 -2.44 0.51
C ILE A 60 -1.18 -1.34 -0.34
N TYR A 61 -1.52 -0.10 -0.07
CA TYR A 61 -0.86 1.03 -0.72
C TYR A 61 -0.62 2.18 0.25
N ARG A 62 0.45 2.91 -0.02
CA ARG A 62 0.83 4.12 0.69
C ARG A 62 0.49 5.34 -0.17
N GLN A 63 -0.25 6.28 0.41
CA GLN A 63 -0.52 7.61 -0.16
C GLN A 63 -0.07 8.66 0.86
N GLY A 64 1.00 9.38 0.54
CA GLY A 64 1.66 10.29 1.48
C GLY A 64 2.21 9.56 2.71
N SER A 65 1.69 9.88 3.89
CA SER A 65 2.02 9.27 5.18
C SER A 65 1.05 8.17 5.63
N HIS A 66 -0.01 7.92 4.86
CA HIS A 66 -1.10 7.02 5.25
C HIS A 66 -1.07 5.73 4.45
N TRP A 67 -1.55 4.65 5.07
CA TRP A 67 -1.64 3.32 4.49
C TRP A 67 -3.07 2.84 4.37
N TYR A 68 -3.36 2.12 3.30
CA TYR A 68 -4.70 1.69 2.95
C TYR A 68 -4.68 0.27 2.41
N LEU A 69 -5.75 -0.47 2.69
CA LEU A 69 -6.01 -1.78 2.10
C LEU A 69 -6.73 -1.57 0.76
N ARG A 70 -6.20 -2.14 -0.31
CA ARG A 70 -6.82 -2.14 -1.64
C ARG A 70 -7.68 -3.37 -1.89
N GLY A 71 -7.23 -4.54 -1.42
CA GLY A 71 -7.92 -5.80 -1.64
C GLY A 71 -7.28 -6.95 -0.87
N VAL A 72 -8.04 -8.03 -0.72
CA VAL A 72 -7.64 -9.29 -0.11
C VAL A 72 -7.95 -10.40 -1.11
N TYR A 73 -7.05 -11.37 -1.22
CA TYR A 73 -7.12 -12.49 -2.17
C TYR A 73 -6.85 -13.81 -1.41
N GLU A 74 -7.57 -14.86 -1.80
CA GLU A 74 -7.41 -16.25 -1.31
C GLU A 74 -6.59 -17.09 -2.31
#